data_AF-A0A1H3Y8I9-F1
#
_entry.id   AF-A0A1H3Y8I9-F1
#
_cell.length_a   1.000
_cell.length_b   1.000
_cell.length_c   1.000
_cell.angle_alpha   90.00
_cell.angle_beta   90.00
_cell.angle_gamma   90.00
#
_symmetry.space_group_name_H-M   'P 1'
#
loop_
_entity.id
_entity.type
_entity.pdbx_description
1 polymer ?
#
loop_
_entity_poly.entity_id
_entity_poly.type
_entity_poly.pdbx_seq_one_letter_code
_entity_poly.pdbx_strand_id
1 'polypeptide(L)'
;MTSILRLRIGPRAASGAGRPLGLVEILDHTGALVGHISRAELSGAEASGTFRFSPISGADVVMGIRRRGVTNPLRNRILIAHASGTDELQERKLANFMRFSADGIVAGQELTIKVRFGGDVAITHGNRGIATLRPLDARRSTVDIVADADERLVGICVLSLLIYRRYEQDVDIAAEYFA
;
A
#
# COMPACT_ATOMS: atom_id res chain seq x y z
N MET A 1 -7.27 17.53 18.08
CA MET A 1 -7.99 16.83 17.01
C MET A 1 -6.94 16.38 16.00
N THR A 2 -6.76 15.08 15.81
CA THR A 2 -5.79 14.57 14.82
C THR A 2 -6.40 14.76 13.44
N SER A 3 -5.82 15.63 12.63
CA SER A 3 -6.25 15.81 11.24
C SER A 3 -6.01 14.51 10.47
N ILE A 4 -7.04 14.06 9.73
CA ILE A 4 -7.03 12.80 8.99
C ILE A 4 -7.02 13.13 7.50
N LEU A 5 -5.99 12.70 6.79
CA LEU A 5 -6.01 12.64 5.33
C LEU A 5 -6.78 11.38 4.92
N ARG A 6 -8.02 11.56 4.49
CA ARG A 6 -8.84 10.47 3.94
C ARG A 6 -8.63 10.38 2.44
N LEU A 7 -8.03 9.27 2.00
CA LEU A 7 -7.76 9.01 0.58
C LEU A 7 -8.76 8.01 0.01
N ARG A 8 -9.19 8.23 -1.24
CA ARG A 8 -9.99 7.26 -1.99
C ARG A 8 -9.13 6.59 -3.06
N ILE A 9 -9.07 5.26 -3.04
CA ILE A 9 -8.40 4.43 -4.04
C ILE A 9 -9.48 3.71 -4.85
N GLY A 10 -9.46 3.84 -6.18
CA GLY A 10 -10.41 3.18 -7.08
C GLY A 10 -10.43 3.80 -8.48
N PRO A 11 -10.91 3.06 -9.50
CA PRO A 11 -11.15 3.66 -10.81
C PRO A 11 -12.15 4.81 -10.67
N ARG A 12 -11.76 6.00 -11.14
CA ARG A 12 -12.68 7.15 -11.24
C ARG A 12 -13.79 6.78 -12.23
N ALA A 13 -15.03 7.16 -11.91
CA ALA A 13 -16.14 7.07 -12.86
C ALA A 13 -15.71 7.71 -14.19
N ALA A 14 -15.92 7.00 -15.30
CA ALA A 14 -15.42 7.36 -16.61
C ALA A 14 -15.88 8.77 -17.01
N SER A 15 -14.95 9.73 -17.03
CA SER A 15 -15.15 11.01 -17.69
C SER A 15 -13.80 11.55 -18.16
N GLY A 16 -13.55 11.48 -19.47
CA GLY A 16 -12.46 12.20 -20.15
C GLY A 16 -11.53 11.30 -20.97
N ALA A 17 -11.60 11.45 -22.29
CA ALA A 17 -10.61 10.92 -23.22
C ALA A 17 -9.23 11.55 -22.93
N GLY A 18 -8.17 10.74 -22.91
CA GLY A 18 -6.79 11.19 -22.72
C GLY A 18 -6.09 10.71 -21.43
N ARG A 19 -6.64 9.71 -20.72
CA ARG A 19 -5.96 9.14 -19.55
C ARG A 19 -4.74 8.31 -19.99
N PRO A 20 -3.57 8.46 -19.37
CA PRO A 20 -2.52 7.47 -19.51
C PRO A 20 -3.04 6.14 -18.95
N LEU A 21 -3.12 5.12 -19.80
CA LEU A 21 -3.42 3.75 -19.42
C LEU A 21 -2.44 3.34 -18.31
N GLY A 22 -2.92 2.64 -17.28
CA GLY A 22 -2.03 2.13 -16.23
C GLY A 22 -1.83 3.03 -15.01
N LEU A 23 -2.74 3.97 -14.72
CA LEU A 23 -2.62 4.88 -13.58
C LEU A 23 -3.93 5.08 -12.79
N VAL A 24 -3.86 4.97 -11.46
CA VAL A 24 -4.98 5.18 -10.52
C VAL A 24 -4.78 6.48 -9.76
N GLU A 25 -5.75 7.39 -9.80
CA GLU A 25 -5.72 8.63 -9.06
C GLU A 25 -6.03 8.40 -7.57
N ILE A 26 -5.26 9.06 -6.71
CA ILE A 26 -5.50 9.12 -5.28
C ILE A 26 -5.99 10.51 -4.94
N LEU A 27 -7.22 10.60 -4.45
CA LEU A 27 -7.88 11.86 -4.11
C LEU A 27 -8.07 11.95 -2.59
N ASP A 28 -7.97 13.14 -2.03
CA ASP A 28 -8.38 13.40 -0.65
C ASP A 28 -9.90 13.53 -0.50
N HIS A 29 -10.36 13.80 0.72
CA HIS A 29 -11.78 13.99 1.04
C HIS A 29 -12.44 15.21 0.38
N THR A 30 -11.65 16.20 -0.06
CA THR A 30 -12.13 17.38 -0.79
C THR A 30 -12.21 17.12 -2.30
N GLY A 31 -11.67 15.98 -2.76
CA GLY A 31 -11.54 15.65 -4.17
C GLY A 31 -10.26 16.20 -4.81
N ALA A 32 -9.37 16.82 -4.03
CA ALA A 32 -8.08 17.25 -4.51
C ALA A 32 -7.19 16.02 -4.80
N LEU A 33 -6.45 16.08 -5.91
CA LEU A 33 -5.48 15.06 -6.25
C LEU A 33 -4.33 15.11 -5.24
N VAL A 34 -3.90 13.95 -4.77
CA VAL A 34 -2.77 13.78 -3.83
C VAL A 34 -1.60 13.06 -4.51
N GLY A 35 -1.92 12.21 -5.49
CA GLY A 35 -0.92 11.51 -6.28
C GLY A 35 -1.55 10.42 -7.13
N HIS A 36 -0.68 9.54 -7.59
CA HIS A 36 -1.02 8.48 -8.53
C HIS A 36 -0.41 7.15 -8.10
N ILE A 37 -1.12 6.06 -8.37
CA ILE A 37 -0.54 4.72 -8.32
C ILE A 37 -0.34 4.22 -9.74
N SER A 38 0.80 3.61 -10.02
CA SER A 38 1.08 2.89 -11.25
C SER A 38 1.74 1.53 -10.98
N ARG A 39 1.80 0.69 -12.02
CA ARG A 39 2.67 -0.49 -12.01
C ARG A 39 4.13 -0.05 -11.99
N ALA A 40 4.99 -0.81 -11.32
CA ALA A 40 6.40 -0.50 -11.25
C ALA A 40 7.26 -1.76 -11.24
N GLU A 41 8.56 -1.56 -11.40
CA GLU A 41 9.57 -2.58 -11.20
C GLU A 41 10.42 -2.24 -9.98
N LEU A 42 10.78 -3.26 -9.22
CA LEU A 42 11.69 -3.17 -8.11
C LEU A 42 12.60 -4.40 -8.13
N SER A 43 13.91 -4.17 -8.08
CA SER A 43 14.88 -5.26 -8.10
C SER A 43 14.62 -6.23 -6.94
N GLY A 44 14.55 -7.53 -7.24
CA GLY A 44 14.21 -8.55 -6.26
C GLY A 44 12.73 -8.69 -5.94
N ALA A 45 11.83 -7.91 -6.56
CA ALA A 45 10.38 -8.01 -6.40
C ALA A 45 9.67 -8.61 -7.64
N GLU A 46 8.52 -9.24 -7.41
CA GLU A 46 7.64 -9.75 -8.46
C GLU A 46 7.03 -8.59 -9.27
N ALA A 47 7.16 -8.63 -10.60
CA ALA A 47 6.67 -7.55 -11.46
C ALA A 47 5.14 -7.33 -11.33
N SER A 48 4.35 -8.41 -11.25
CA SER A 48 2.89 -8.30 -11.09
C SER A 48 2.44 -7.88 -9.68
N GLY A 49 3.35 -7.94 -8.69
CA GLY A 49 3.09 -7.55 -7.31
C GLY A 49 3.83 -6.29 -6.88
N THR A 50 4.27 -5.45 -7.83
CA THR A 50 5.03 -4.24 -7.56
C THR A 50 4.32 -3.00 -8.08
N PHE A 51 4.15 -2.03 -7.19
CA PHE A 51 3.40 -0.80 -7.42
C PHE A 51 4.19 0.40 -6.95
N ARG A 52 3.99 1.52 -7.62
CA ARG A 52 4.54 2.81 -7.26
C ARG A 52 3.43 3.75 -6.85
N PHE A 53 3.67 4.52 -5.80
CA PHE A 53 2.92 5.71 -5.48
C PHE A 53 3.79 6.93 -5.79
N SER A 54 3.28 7.78 -6.66
CA SER A 54 3.89 9.06 -7.05
C SER A 54 3.05 10.19 -6.49
N PRO A 55 3.47 10.84 -5.39
CA PRO A 55 2.75 11.98 -4.86
C PRO A 55 2.88 13.19 -5.81
N ILE A 56 1.97 14.16 -5.72
CA ILE A 56 2.10 15.42 -6.48
C ILE A 56 3.37 16.18 -6.11
N SER A 57 3.74 16.12 -4.83
CA SER A 57 4.95 16.71 -4.29
C SER A 57 5.62 15.66 -3.43
N GLY A 58 6.93 15.50 -3.62
CA GLY A 58 7.70 14.53 -2.87
C GLY A 58 8.38 13.46 -3.69
N ALA A 59 8.94 12.49 -2.97
CA ALA A 59 9.59 11.34 -3.58
C ALA A 59 8.63 10.17 -3.78
N ASP A 60 8.86 9.41 -4.86
CA ASP A 60 8.15 8.16 -5.13
C ASP A 60 8.40 7.13 -4.02
N VAL A 61 7.35 6.37 -3.70
CA VAL A 61 7.45 5.13 -2.93
C VAL A 61 7.12 3.96 -3.85
N VAL A 62 7.96 2.93 -3.84
CA VAL A 62 7.71 1.68 -4.59
C VAL A 62 7.62 0.54 -3.59
N MET A 63 6.54 -0.22 -3.63
CA MET A 63 6.37 -1.42 -2.81
C MET A 63 6.15 -2.64 -3.69
N GLY A 64 6.84 -3.73 -3.36
CA GLY A 64 6.74 -4.96 -4.12
C GLY A 64 6.89 -6.21 -3.25
N ILE A 65 6.20 -7.29 -3.64
CA ILE A 65 6.39 -8.60 -3.03
C ILE A 65 7.75 -9.14 -3.47
N ARG A 66 8.62 -9.47 -2.53
CA ARG A 66 9.94 -10.06 -2.81
C ARG A 66 9.76 -11.39 -3.55
N ARG A 67 10.48 -11.59 -4.66
CA ARG A 67 10.51 -12.86 -5.38
C ARG A 67 10.96 -13.96 -4.43
N ARG A 68 10.21 -15.05 -4.39
CA ARG A 68 10.57 -16.22 -3.60
C ARG A 68 11.84 -16.85 -4.19
N GLY A 69 12.88 -16.96 -3.37
CA GLY A 69 14.04 -17.82 -3.67
C GLY A 69 13.74 -19.27 -3.32
N VAL A 70 14.61 -20.19 -3.76
CA VAL A 70 14.49 -21.65 -3.53
C VAL A 70 14.54 -22.01 -2.04
N THR A 71 15.07 -21.15 -1.18
CA THR A 71 15.47 -21.46 0.20
C THR A 71 14.45 -21.15 1.30
N ASN A 72 13.36 -20.42 1.04
CA ASN A 72 12.33 -20.20 2.08
C ASN A 72 10.93 -19.89 1.50
N PRO A 73 10.12 -20.91 1.20
CA PRO A 73 8.81 -20.74 0.55
C PRO A 73 7.70 -20.28 1.50
N LEU A 74 7.94 -20.15 2.81
CA LEU A 74 6.87 -20.07 3.82
C LEU A 74 6.59 -18.67 4.37
N ARG A 75 7.31 -17.63 3.96
CA ARG A 75 7.08 -16.25 4.45
C ARG A 75 7.30 -15.24 3.34
N ASN A 76 6.28 -14.47 3.02
CA ASN A 76 6.45 -13.36 2.08
C ASN A 76 7.22 -12.23 2.75
N ARG A 77 8.03 -11.55 1.95
CA ARG A 77 8.71 -10.31 2.31
C ARG A 77 8.22 -9.23 1.37
N ILE A 78 8.09 -8.02 1.87
CA ILE A 78 7.65 -6.85 1.10
C ILE A 78 8.83 -5.90 1.07
N LEU A 79 9.32 -5.58 -0.12
CA LEU A 79 10.36 -4.59 -0.32
C LEU A 79 9.71 -3.21 -0.46
N ILE A 80 10.31 -2.21 0.17
CA ILE A 80 9.88 -0.82 0.11
C ILE A 80 11.07 0.00 -0.35
N ALA A 81 11.00 0.63 -1.51
CA ALA A 81 12.00 1.57 -1.98
C ALA A 81 11.48 3.00 -1.91
N HIS A 82 12.36 3.90 -1.46
CA HIS A 82 12.15 5.33 -1.37
C HIS A 82 13.48 6.05 -1.65
N ALA A 83 13.47 7.36 -1.88
CA ALA A 83 14.69 8.14 -2.11
C ALA A 83 15.75 7.98 -1.00
N SER A 84 15.32 7.72 0.23
CA SER A 84 16.20 7.49 1.39
C SER A 84 16.78 6.07 1.47
N GLY A 85 16.42 5.16 0.57
CA GLY A 85 16.87 3.78 0.53
C GLY A 85 15.73 2.76 0.56
N THR A 86 16.12 1.49 0.76
CA THR A 86 15.20 0.34 0.73
C THR A 86 15.01 -0.25 2.12
N ASP A 87 13.76 -0.50 2.51
CA ASP A 87 13.40 -1.30 3.68
C ASP A 87 12.74 -2.63 3.28
N GLU A 88 12.53 -3.49 4.27
CA GLU A 88 11.83 -4.75 4.11
C GLU A 88 10.85 -4.96 5.27
N LEU A 89 9.63 -5.38 4.94
CA LEU A 89 8.69 -5.95 5.90
C LEU A 89 8.65 -7.46 5.72
N GLN A 90 8.50 -8.18 6.81
CA GLN A 90 8.32 -9.61 6.84
C GLN A 90 6.91 -9.95 7.29
N GLU A 91 6.27 -10.89 6.60
CA GLU A 91 5.01 -11.44 7.03
C GLU A 91 5.19 -12.29 8.30
N ARG A 92 4.36 -12.03 9.33
CA ARG A 92 4.31 -12.85 10.55
C ARG A 92 3.39 -14.05 10.34
N LYS A 93 3.89 -15.24 10.69
CA LYS A 93 3.02 -16.38 10.96
C LYS A 93 2.24 -16.10 12.23
N LEU A 94 0.95 -15.79 12.10
CA LEU A 94 0.05 -15.81 13.25
C LEU A 94 -0.29 -17.26 13.58
N ALA A 95 -0.39 -17.57 14.88
CA ALA A 95 -0.89 -18.87 15.35
C ALA A 95 -2.34 -19.15 14.87
N ASN A 96 -3.07 -18.09 14.51
CA ASN A 96 -4.38 -18.13 13.91
C ASN A 96 -4.25 -17.74 12.43
N PHE A 97 -4.26 -18.73 11.55
CA PHE A 97 -4.02 -18.69 10.08
C PHE A 97 -4.88 -17.73 9.24
N MET A 98 -5.64 -16.83 9.85
CA MET A 98 -6.79 -16.19 9.18
C MET A 98 -6.58 -14.72 8.81
N ARG A 99 -5.43 -14.08 9.12
CA ARG A 99 -5.24 -12.64 8.90
C ARG A 99 -3.82 -12.22 8.57
N PHE A 100 -3.67 -11.46 7.49
CA PHE A 100 -2.40 -10.84 7.11
C PHE A 100 -1.83 -9.93 8.22
N SER A 101 -0.54 -10.11 8.51
CA SER A 101 0.24 -9.27 9.41
C SER A 101 1.67 -9.19 8.90
N ALA A 102 2.22 -7.99 8.83
CA ALA A 102 3.61 -7.77 8.43
C ALA A 102 4.27 -6.70 9.30
N ASP A 103 5.58 -6.85 9.53
CA ASP A 103 6.36 -5.92 10.33
C ASP A 103 7.80 -5.78 9.82
N GLY A 104 8.44 -4.68 10.18
CA GLY A 104 9.83 -4.42 9.85
C GLY A 104 10.27 -3.07 10.39
N ILE A 105 11.47 -2.64 10.01
CA ILE A 105 12.01 -1.34 10.39
C ILE A 105 11.91 -0.40 9.18
N VAL A 106 11.24 0.73 9.35
CA VAL A 106 11.08 1.78 8.34
C VAL A 106 11.51 3.09 9.00
N ALA A 107 12.44 3.82 8.37
CA ALA A 107 12.97 5.08 8.88
C ALA A 107 13.46 4.98 10.35
N GLY A 108 14.07 3.83 10.69
CA GLY A 108 14.63 3.58 12.02
C GLY A 108 13.61 3.20 13.11
N GLN A 109 12.32 3.09 12.79
CA GLN A 109 11.29 2.69 13.77
C GLN A 109 10.52 1.46 13.29
N GLU A 110 9.95 0.70 14.23
CA GLU A 110 9.10 -0.44 13.92
C GLU A 110 7.84 0.03 13.20
N LEU A 111 7.59 -0.54 12.02
CA LEU A 111 6.34 -0.46 11.29
C LEU A 111 5.61 -1.79 11.45
N THR A 112 4.30 -1.75 11.73
CA THR A 112 3.44 -2.94 11.71
C THR A 112 2.20 -2.66 10.89
N ILE A 113 1.84 -3.61 10.03
CA ILE A 113 0.59 -3.65 9.26
C ILE A 113 -0.19 -4.85 9.75
N LYS A 114 -1.44 -4.66 10.19
CA LYS A 114 -2.26 -5.73 10.77
C LYS A 114 -3.72 -5.62 10.34
N VAL A 115 -4.26 -6.71 9.81
CA VAL A 115 -5.70 -6.83 9.55
C VAL A 115 -6.45 -7.09 10.87
N ARG A 116 -7.43 -6.25 11.16
CA ARG A 116 -8.29 -6.31 12.35
C ARG A 116 -9.51 -7.18 12.12
N PHE A 117 -10.24 -7.44 13.21
CA PHE A 117 -11.56 -8.05 13.15
C PHE A 117 -12.51 -7.08 12.43
N GLY A 118 -13.12 -7.53 11.33
CA GLY A 118 -13.94 -6.68 10.45
C GLY A 118 -13.28 -6.28 9.12
N GLY A 119 -12.00 -6.61 8.89
CA GLY A 119 -11.33 -6.39 7.60
C GLY A 119 -10.59 -5.06 7.47
N ASP A 120 -10.69 -4.16 8.46
CA ASP A 120 -9.88 -2.95 8.53
C ASP A 120 -8.40 -3.29 8.67
N VAL A 121 -7.52 -2.57 7.97
CA VAL A 121 -6.06 -2.71 8.11
C VAL A 121 -5.54 -1.56 8.96
N ALA A 122 -4.88 -1.86 10.06
CA ALA A 122 -4.24 -0.87 10.91
C ALA A 122 -2.74 -0.84 10.62
N ILE A 123 -2.20 0.38 10.52
CA ILE A 123 -0.76 0.61 10.35
C ILE A 123 -0.25 1.43 11.54
N THR A 124 0.79 0.92 12.19
CA THR A 124 1.47 1.59 13.30
C THR A 124 2.94 1.82 12.95
N HIS A 125 3.50 2.96 13.36
CA HIS A 125 4.91 3.30 13.23
C HIS A 125 5.41 3.89 14.55
N GLY A 126 6.50 3.35 15.10
CA GLY A 126 7.02 3.80 16.39
C GLY A 126 6.00 3.71 17.53
N ASN A 127 5.22 2.63 17.60
CA ASN A 127 4.11 2.40 18.54
C ASN A 127 2.93 3.37 18.45
N ARG A 128 2.89 4.23 17.43
CA ARG A 128 1.78 5.14 17.15
C ARG A 128 0.95 4.64 15.97
N GLY A 129 -0.37 4.70 16.07
CA GLY A 129 -1.25 4.46 14.92
C GLY A 129 -1.12 5.59 13.90
N ILE A 130 -0.72 5.27 12.67
CA ILE A 130 -0.52 6.26 11.59
C ILE A 130 -1.56 6.17 10.49
N ALA A 131 -2.15 4.99 10.25
CA ALA A 131 -3.24 4.87 9.31
C ALA A 131 -4.22 3.75 9.65
N THR A 132 -5.46 3.92 9.20
CA THR A 132 -6.47 2.86 9.13
C THR A 132 -7.02 2.80 7.72
N LEU A 133 -6.93 1.62 7.09
CA LEU A 133 -7.53 1.36 5.80
C LEU A 133 -8.85 0.63 5.98
N ARG A 134 -9.88 1.10 5.29
CA ARG A 134 -11.20 0.46 5.27
C ARG A 134 -11.60 0.13 3.83
N PRO A 135 -11.71 -1.16 3.47
CA PRO A 135 -12.31 -1.56 2.21
C PRO A 135 -13.77 -1.07 2.16
N LEU A 136 -14.15 -0.43 1.05
CA LEU A 136 -15.55 -0.08 0.81
C LEU A 136 -16.24 -1.17 -0.03
N ASP A 137 -15.54 -1.65 -1.06
CA ASP A 137 -15.95 -2.77 -1.90
C ASP A 137 -14.74 -3.40 -2.62
N ALA A 138 -15.00 -4.27 -3.59
CA ALA A 138 -14.00 -4.97 -4.40
C ALA A 138 -12.97 -4.04 -5.06
N ARG A 139 -13.28 -2.77 -5.36
CA ARG A 139 -12.37 -1.84 -6.05
C ARG A 139 -12.11 -0.54 -5.31
N ARG A 140 -12.91 -0.23 -4.29
CA ARG A 140 -12.83 1.03 -3.56
C ARG A 140 -12.39 0.81 -2.13
N SER A 141 -11.53 1.70 -1.65
CA SER A 141 -11.11 1.76 -0.25
C SER A 141 -10.92 3.19 0.21
N THR A 142 -11.03 3.38 1.51
CA THR A 142 -10.59 4.59 2.19
C THR A 142 -9.32 4.33 2.99
N VAL A 143 -8.41 5.29 3.00
CA VAL A 143 -7.23 5.28 3.88
C VAL A 143 -7.29 6.55 4.71
N ASP A 144 -7.46 6.41 6.02
CA ASP A 144 -7.41 7.51 6.98
C ASP A 144 -5.98 7.58 7.54
N ILE A 145 -5.18 8.58 7.14
CA ILE A 145 -3.77 8.77 7.55
C ILE A 145 -3.66 9.97 8.50
N VAL A 146 -2.81 9.90 9.52
CA VAL A 146 -2.48 11.05 10.35
C VAL A 146 -1.79 12.14 9.53
N ALA A 147 -2.17 13.41 9.73
CA ALA A 147 -1.70 14.52 8.90
C ALA A 147 -0.19 14.84 9.01
N ASP A 148 0.47 14.38 10.06
CA ASP A 148 1.91 14.52 10.26
C ASP A 148 2.72 13.32 9.75
N ALA A 149 2.08 12.39 9.03
CA ALA A 149 2.80 11.35 8.31
C ALA A 149 3.63 11.95 7.18
N ASP A 150 4.90 11.58 7.10
CA ASP A 150 5.76 11.94 5.97
C ASP A 150 5.33 11.24 4.67
N GLU A 151 5.89 11.68 3.55
CA GLU A 151 5.58 11.17 2.21
C GLU A 151 5.85 9.67 2.08
N ARG A 152 6.90 9.18 2.74
CA ARG A 152 7.27 7.75 2.75
C ARG A 152 6.17 6.93 3.40
N LEU A 153 5.72 7.35 4.59
CA LEU A 153 4.64 6.70 5.34
C LEU A 153 3.31 6.80 4.59
N VAL A 154 3.01 7.93 3.96
CA VAL A 154 1.81 8.07 3.11
C VAL A 154 1.84 7.06 1.98
N GLY A 155 2.95 6.97 1.24
CA GLY A 155 3.09 6.00 0.15
C GLY A 155 2.99 4.55 0.62
N ILE A 156 3.61 4.22 1.75
CA ILE A 156 3.47 2.89 2.38
C ILE A 156 2.01 2.60 2.71
N CYS A 157 1.29 3.54 3.32
CA CYS A 157 -0.11 3.35 3.69
C CYS A 157 -1.00 3.12 2.46
N VAL A 158 -0.78 3.91 1.40
CA VAL A 158 -1.52 3.78 0.14
C VAL A 158 -1.25 2.42 -0.54
N LEU A 159 0.02 2.03 -0.66
CA LEU A 159 0.42 0.82 -1.39
C LEU A 159 0.17 -0.47 -0.61
N SER A 160 0.15 -0.40 0.73
CA SER A 160 -0.18 -1.55 1.59
C SER A 160 -1.55 -2.15 1.25
N LEU A 161 -2.49 -1.33 0.76
CA LEU A 161 -3.80 -1.82 0.30
C LEU A 161 -3.68 -2.78 -0.88
N LEU A 162 -2.87 -2.43 -1.87
CA LEU A 162 -2.75 -3.21 -3.11
C LEU A 162 -2.01 -4.52 -2.84
N ILE A 163 -0.99 -4.46 -1.99
CA ILE A 163 -0.28 -5.65 -1.52
C ILE A 163 -1.21 -6.57 -0.72
N TYR A 164 -2.03 -6.02 0.18
CA TYR A 164 -3.01 -6.78 0.96
C TYR A 164 -4.07 -7.45 0.07
N ARG A 165 -4.67 -6.72 -0.87
CA ARG A 165 -5.71 -7.26 -1.75
C ARG A 165 -5.19 -8.37 -2.66
N ARG A 166 -3.97 -8.21 -3.19
CA ARG A 166 -3.29 -9.28 -3.92
C ARG A 166 -3.13 -10.54 -3.06
N TYR A 167 -2.83 -10.38 -1.78
CA TYR A 167 -2.62 -11.52 -0.87
C TYR A 167 -3.90 -12.27 -0.50
N GLU A 168 -4.97 -11.57 -0.12
CA GLU A 168 -6.21 -12.21 0.33
C GLU A 168 -7.08 -12.73 -0.80
N GLN A 169 -7.06 -12.07 -1.95
CA GLN A 169 -8.06 -12.32 -3.01
C GLN A 169 -7.49 -13.13 -4.19
N ASP A 170 -6.16 -13.37 -4.22
CA ASP A 170 -5.44 -13.94 -5.38
C ASP A 170 -5.81 -13.24 -6.70
N VAL A 171 -6.14 -11.94 -6.60
CA VAL A 171 -6.60 -11.13 -7.72
C VAL A 171 -5.38 -10.54 -8.42
N ASP A 172 -5.41 -10.59 -9.76
CA ASP A 172 -4.56 -9.75 -10.57
C ASP A 172 -5.02 -8.28 -10.46
N ILE A 173 -4.56 -7.62 -9.38
CA ILE A 173 -4.79 -6.18 -9.12
C ILE A 173 -4.37 -5.35 -10.33
N ALA A 174 -3.36 -5.81 -11.06
CA ALA A 174 -2.88 -5.19 -12.27
C ALA A 174 -3.99 -5.18 -13.35
N ALA A 175 -4.70 -6.28 -13.54
CA ALA A 175 -5.84 -6.35 -14.46
C ALA A 175 -7.07 -5.59 -13.95
N GLU A 176 -7.33 -5.55 -12.64
CA GLU A 176 -8.55 -4.93 -12.12
C GLU A 176 -8.51 -3.40 -12.10
N TYR A 177 -7.35 -2.82 -11.78
CA TYR A 177 -7.20 -1.38 -11.60
C TYR A 177 -6.64 -0.65 -12.82
N PHE A 178 -6.04 -1.39 -13.74
CA PHE A 178 -5.25 -0.81 -14.83
C PHE A 178 -5.61 -1.35 -16.22
N ALA A 179 -6.70 -2.11 -16.34
CA ALA A 179 -7.28 -2.49 -17.63
C ALA A 179 -8.02 -1.34 -18.31
#